data_AF-D7MA94-F1
#
_entry.id   AF-D7MA94-F1
#
_cell.length_a   1.000
_cell.length_b   1.000
_cell.length_c   1.000
_cell.angle_alpha   90.00
_cell.angle_beta   90.00
_cell.angle_gamma   90.00
#
_symmetry.space_group_name_H-M   'P 1'
#
loop_
_entity.id
_entity.type
_entity.pdbx_description
1 polymer ?
#
loop_
_entity_poly.entity_id
_entity_poly.type
_entity_poly.pdbx_seq_one_letter_code
_entity_poly.pdbx_strand_id
1 'polypeptide(L)'
;AALQAQADTKEWLRATAIDQNDVFTLQEDSGSRWTRPPSPFVKCNYDASFNPHTHQVTGGWVIRDTEGKALSWGSARLRTVRSPLEAEGEALLFALQQSWSRAPLKWSTGGDDNFE
;
A
#
# COMPACT_ATOMS: atom_id res chain seq x y z
N ALA A 1 5.26 -10.35 15.87
CA ALA A 1 5.96 -10.27 14.57
C ALA A 1 5.93 -11.61 13.85
N ALA A 2 6.75 -12.60 14.21
CA ALA A 2 6.82 -13.89 13.47
C ALA A 2 5.52 -14.72 13.50
N LEU A 3 4.79 -14.72 14.61
CA LEU A 3 3.53 -15.47 14.74
C LEU A 3 2.40 -14.87 13.90
N GLN A 4 2.40 -13.54 13.73
CA GLN A 4 1.42 -12.85 12.90
C GLN A 4 1.70 -13.13 11.42
N ALA A 5 2.96 -13.00 11.00
CA ALA A 5 3.37 -13.34 9.64
C ALA A 5 3.03 -14.79 9.25
N GLN A 6 3.12 -15.73 10.19
CA GLN A 6 2.71 -17.13 9.97
C GLN A 6 1.19 -17.30 9.90
N ALA A 7 0.41 -16.51 10.64
CA ALA A 7 -1.05 -16.53 10.60
C ALA A 7 -1.55 -15.93 9.27
N ASP A 8 -1.00 -14.79 8.86
CA ASP A 8 -1.34 -14.11 7.60
C ASP A 8 -1.00 -14.99 6.39
N THR A 9 0.14 -15.69 6.43
CA THR A 9 0.52 -16.69 5.40
C THR A 9 -0.51 -17.82 5.32
N LYS A 10 -1.00 -18.32 6.47
CA LYS A 10 -1.98 -19.41 6.51
C LYS A 10 -3.37 -18.98 6.04
N GLU A 11 -3.76 -17.74 6.35
CA GLU A 11 -5.03 -17.17 5.91
C GLU A 11 -5.03 -16.94 4.39
N TRP A 12 -3.93 -16.39 3.85
CA TRP A 12 -3.75 -16.22 2.41
C TRP A 12 -3.80 -17.53 1.64
N LEU A 13 -3.14 -18.58 2.16
CA LEU A 13 -3.18 -19.93 1.59
C LEU A 13 -4.59 -20.55 1.60
N ARG A 14 -5.42 -20.22 2.60
CA ARG A 14 -6.80 -20.72 2.69
C ARG A 14 -7.73 -19.97 1.74
N ALA A 15 -7.59 -18.66 1.62
CA ALA A 15 -8.42 -17.84 0.74
C ALA A 15 -8.19 -18.16 -0.74
N THR A 16 -6.93 -18.39 -1.14
CA THR A 16 -6.56 -18.73 -2.53
C THR A 16 -7.00 -20.13 -2.97
N ALA A 17 -7.30 -21.04 -2.03
CA ALA A 17 -7.77 -22.39 -2.36
C ALA A 17 -9.26 -22.46 -2.75
N ILE A 18 -10.05 -21.42 -2.45
CA ILE A 18 -11.52 -21.42 -2.62
C ILE A 18 -11.94 -20.81 -3.96
N ASP A 19 -11.11 -19.98 -4.59
CA ASP A 19 -11.52 -19.07 -5.68
C ASP A 19 -11.35 -19.64 -7.11
N GLN A 20 -11.12 -20.95 -7.27
CA GLN A 20 -10.77 -21.52 -8.58
C GLN A 20 -11.94 -21.68 -9.57
N ASN A 21 -13.19 -21.36 -9.21
CA ASN A 21 -14.33 -21.90 -9.98
C ASN A 21 -15.43 -20.94 -10.43
N ASP A 22 -15.29 -19.62 -10.34
CA ASP A 22 -16.27 -18.77 -11.03
C ASP A 22 -15.72 -17.43 -11.54
N VAL A 23 -16.10 -17.13 -12.78
CA VAL A 23 -16.03 -15.84 -13.48
C VAL A 23 -14.69 -15.45 -14.14
N PHE A 24 -14.65 -15.81 -15.43
CA PHE A 24 -13.89 -15.25 -16.54
C PHE A 24 -13.45 -13.76 -16.42
N THR A 25 -12.18 -13.53 -16.81
CA THR A 25 -11.60 -12.26 -17.31
C THR A 25 -11.01 -11.28 -16.28
N LEU A 26 -10.11 -11.75 -15.42
CA LEU A 26 -8.89 -11.00 -15.13
C LEU A 26 -7.73 -11.98 -15.25
N GLN A 27 -6.90 -11.79 -16.27
CA GLN A 27 -5.65 -12.52 -16.41
C GLN A 27 -4.68 -11.98 -15.34
N GLU A 28 -4.91 -12.32 -14.08
CA GLU A 28 -3.91 -12.19 -13.04
C GLU A 28 -3.01 -13.42 -13.11
N ASP A 29 -1.92 -13.21 -13.85
CA ASP A 29 -0.71 -14.03 -13.89
C ASP A 29 -0.47 -14.72 -12.53
N SER A 30 -0.70 -16.04 -12.52
CA SER A 30 -0.72 -16.92 -11.34
C SER A 30 0.69 -17.21 -10.80
N GLY A 31 1.47 -16.16 -10.63
CA GLY A 31 2.76 -16.16 -9.97
C GLY A 31 2.90 -14.83 -9.26
N SER A 32 3.08 -14.88 -7.95
CA SER A 32 3.38 -13.78 -7.02
C SER A 32 4.68 -13.03 -7.43
N ARG A 33 4.71 -12.42 -8.61
CA ARG A 33 5.80 -11.58 -9.09
C ARG A 33 5.29 -10.16 -9.13
N TRP A 34 6.11 -9.27 -8.58
CA TRP A 34 5.86 -7.84 -8.68
C TRP A 34 5.61 -7.45 -10.14
N THR A 35 4.44 -6.89 -10.42
CA THR A 35 4.10 -6.33 -11.72
C THR A 35 4.44 -4.85 -11.77
N ARG A 36 5.18 -4.47 -12.81
CA ARG A 36 5.55 -3.10 -13.13
C ARG A 36 4.28 -2.27 -13.38
N PRO A 37 4.08 -1.13 -12.69
CA PRO A 37 3.01 -0.21 -13.05
C PRO A 37 3.29 0.43 -14.44
N PRO A 38 2.25 0.67 -15.26
CA PRO A 38 2.42 1.42 -16.49
C PRO A 38 2.83 2.88 -16.20
N SER A 39 3.65 3.48 -17.06
CA SER A 39 3.93 4.92 -16.97
C SER A 39 2.65 5.73 -17.24
N PRO A 40 2.37 6.84 -16.52
CA PRO A 40 3.19 7.54 -15.53
C PRO A 40 2.92 7.15 -14.06
N PHE A 41 2.30 5.99 -13.83
CA PHE A 41 1.87 5.58 -12.49
C PHE A 41 3.03 5.08 -11.63
N VAL A 42 2.88 5.28 -10.33
CA VAL A 42 3.74 4.73 -9.29
C VAL A 42 2.96 3.68 -8.50
N LYS A 43 3.65 2.68 -7.97
CA LYS A 43 3.04 1.64 -7.12
C LYS A 43 3.32 1.94 -5.66
N CYS A 44 2.28 2.00 -4.85
CA CYS A 44 2.39 2.13 -3.40
C CYS A 44 2.06 0.78 -2.76
N ASN A 45 3.06 0.16 -2.11
CA ASN A 45 2.84 -0.98 -1.24
C ASN A 45 2.71 -0.47 0.20
N TYR A 46 1.77 -1.01 0.96
CA TYR A 46 1.54 -0.68 2.35
C TYR A 46 1.30 -1.97 3.14
N ASP A 47 1.48 -1.89 4.46
CA ASP A 47 1.24 -3.00 5.39
C ASP A 47 1.03 -2.45 6.81
N ALA A 48 0.31 -3.17 7.66
CA ALA A 48 0.07 -2.78 9.03
C ALA A 48 0.49 -3.84 10.06
N SER A 49 1.18 -3.38 11.10
CA SER A 49 1.39 -4.16 12.32
C SER A 49 0.33 -3.78 13.34
N PHE A 50 -0.42 -4.77 13.83
CA PHE A 50 -1.46 -4.59 14.85
C PHE A 50 -1.13 -5.37 16.13
N ASN A 51 -1.30 -4.72 17.29
CA ASN A 51 -1.20 -5.37 18.60
C ASN A 51 -2.59 -5.52 19.24
N PRO A 52 -3.11 -6.75 19.40
CA PRO A 52 -4.46 -6.99 19.93
C PRO A 52 -4.62 -6.64 21.42
N HIS A 53 -3.53 -6.53 22.19
CA HIS A 53 -3.61 -6.21 23.61
C HIS A 53 -3.63 -4.69 23.85
N THR A 54 -2.86 -3.94 23.07
CA THR A 54 -2.72 -2.48 23.23
C THR A 54 -3.52 -1.70 22.20
N HIS A 55 -4.11 -2.40 21.22
CA HIS A 55 -4.81 -1.84 20.06
C HIS A 55 -3.93 -0.91 19.20
N GLN A 56 -2.61 -0.97 19.39
CA GLN A 56 -1.66 -0.12 18.69
C GLN A 56 -1.43 -0.60 17.27
N VAL A 57 -1.34 0.35 16.35
CA VAL A 57 -1.06 0.12 14.94
C VAL A 57 0.22 0.83 14.54
N THR A 58 1.05 0.16 13.77
CA THR A 58 2.15 0.79 13.03
C THR A 58 1.97 0.47 11.55
N GLY A 59 1.76 1.49 10.72
CA GLY A 59 1.66 1.34 9.27
C GLY A 59 3.00 1.61 8.61
N GLY A 60 3.35 0.81 7.61
CA GLY A 60 4.50 1.02 6.73
C GLY A 60 4.06 1.20 5.29
N TRP A 61 4.82 1.97 4.52
CA TRP A 61 4.59 2.11 3.07
C TRP A 61 5.88 2.29 2.28
N VAL A 62 5.83 1.94 1.01
CA VAL A 62 6.88 2.22 0.02
C VAL A 62 6.23 2.53 -1.34
N ILE A 63 6.64 3.66 -1.92
CA ILE A 63 6.25 4.11 -3.25
C ILE A 63 7.39 3.77 -4.21
N ARG A 64 7.07 3.08 -5.30
CA ARG A 64 8.01 2.65 -6.32
C ARG A 64 7.65 3.20 -7.69
N ASP A 65 8.66 3.53 -8.48
CA ASP A 65 8.47 3.87 -9.88
C ASP A 65 8.22 2.62 -10.74
N THR A 66 8.10 2.82 -12.06
CA THR A 66 7.91 1.75 -13.04
C THR A 66 9.10 0.78 -13.14
N GLU A 67 10.28 1.14 -12.63
CA GLU A 67 11.45 0.26 -12.58
C GLU A 67 11.53 -0.49 -11.24
N GLY A 68 10.61 -0.23 -10.32
CA GLY A 68 10.57 -0.83 -8.99
C GLY A 68 11.49 -0.13 -7.99
N LYS A 69 12.12 0.98 -8.37
CA LYS A 69 12.98 1.79 -7.49
C LYS A 69 12.12 2.54 -6.50
N ALA A 70 12.52 2.49 -5.23
CA ALA A 70 11.82 3.21 -4.17
C ALA A 70 12.02 4.72 -4.34
N LEU A 71 10.92 5.45 -4.52
CA LEU A 71 10.87 6.91 -4.58
C LEU A 71 10.71 7.51 -3.19
N SER A 72 9.92 6.86 -2.33
CA SER A 72 9.70 7.27 -0.94
C SER A 72 9.20 6.09 -0.12
N TRP A 73 9.50 6.07 1.17
CA TRP A 73 9.05 5.04 2.09
C TRP A 73 9.01 5.61 3.51
N GLY A 74 8.33 4.90 4.39
CA GLY A 74 8.30 5.26 5.80
C GLY A 74 7.50 4.28 6.63
N SER A 75 7.47 4.56 7.93
CA SER A 75 6.55 3.95 8.85
C SER A 75 6.07 4.98 9.85
N ALA A 76 4.85 4.81 10.36
CA ALA A 76 4.27 5.69 11.35
C ALA A 76 3.42 4.89 12.33
N ARG A 77 3.39 5.34 13.58
CA ARG A 77 2.42 4.85 14.55
C ARG A 77 1.08 5.51 14.24
N LEU A 78 0.08 4.70 13.96
CA LEU A 78 -1.25 5.17 13.57
C LEU A 78 -2.18 5.20 14.79
N ARG A 79 -3.42 5.68 14.58
CA ARG A 79 -4.45 5.64 15.62
C ARG A 79 -4.70 4.21 16.07
N THR A 80 -5.17 4.06 17.31
CA THR A 80 -5.59 2.76 17.79
C THR A 80 -6.84 2.28 17.07
N VAL A 81 -6.91 0.98 16.83
CA VAL A 81 -8.01 0.32 16.09
C VAL A 81 -8.47 -0.94 16.83
N ARG A 82 -9.62 -1.49 16.46
CA ARG A 82 -10.21 -2.65 17.14
C ARG A 82 -9.96 -3.97 16.42
N SER A 83 -9.47 -3.93 15.19
CA SER A 83 -9.22 -5.15 14.41
C SER A 83 -7.99 -5.01 13.51
N PRO A 84 -7.34 -6.13 13.13
CA PRO A 84 -6.29 -6.13 12.12
C PRO A 84 -6.75 -5.52 10.79
N LEU A 85 -7.99 -5.77 10.37
CA LEU A 85 -8.54 -5.21 9.13
C LEU A 85 -8.62 -3.67 9.17
N GLU A 86 -9.02 -3.11 10.31
CA GLU A 86 -8.99 -1.65 10.50
C GLU A 86 -7.55 -1.11 10.49
N ALA A 87 -6.58 -1.88 10.97
CA ALA A 87 -5.16 -1.50 10.94
C ALA A 87 -4.65 -1.41 9.49
N GLU A 88 -5.01 -2.37 8.64
CA GLU A 88 -4.68 -2.35 7.20
C GLU A 88 -5.33 -1.17 6.48
N GLY A 89 -6.60 -0.89 6.77
CA GLY A 89 -7.30 0.27 6.22
C GLY A 89 -6.63 1.60 6.63
N GLU A 90 -6.16 1.69 7.86
CA GLU A 90 -5.42 2.86 8.35
C GLU A 90 -4.05 3.01 7.68
N ALA A 91 -3.32 1.91 7.50
CA ALA A 91 -2.05 1.93 6.78
C ALA A 91 -2.24 2.35 5.31
N LEU A 92 -3.29 1.87 4.64
CA LEU A 92 -3.67 2.30 3.29
C LEU A 92 -3.98 3.79 3.23
N LEU A 93 -4.86 4.28 4.11
CA LEU A 93 -5.25 5.70 4.16
C LEU A 93 -4.01 6.59 4.36
N PHE A 94 -3.15 6.21 5.30
CA PHE A 94 -1.94 6.95 5.57
C PHE A 94 -0.98 6.92 4.38
N ALA A 95 -0.76 5.75 3.77
CA ALA A 95 0.08 5.61 2.58
C ALA A 95 -0.42 6.49 1.42
N LEU A 96 -1.74 6.58 1.21
CA LEU A 96 -2.34 7.46 0.22
C LEU A 96 -2.06 8.94 0.53
N GLN A 97 -2.24 9.38 1.78
CA GLN A 97 -1.92 10.76 2.19
C GLN A 97 -0.43 11.07 1.95
N GLN A 98 0.47 10.17 2.34
CA GLN A 98 1.90 10.36 2.13
C GLN A 98 2.27 10.36 0.64
N SER A 99 1.59 9.55 -0.16
CA SER A 99 1.76 9.53 -1.62
C SER A 99 1.29 10.82 -2.27
N TRP A 100 0.18 11.40 -1.82
CA TRP A 100 -0.32 12.68 -2.31
C TRP A 100 0.62 13.84 -1.94
N SER A 101 1.08 13.90 -0.69
CA SER A 101 2.01 14.95 -0.24
C SER A 101 3.39 14.90 -0.90
N ARG A 102 3.80 13.74 -1.43
CA ARG A 102 5.13 13.52 -2.02
C ARG A 102 5.12 13.18 -3.49
N ALA A 103 3.96 12.96 -4.09
CA ALA A 103 3.85 12.82 -5.53
C ALA A 103 4.43 14.09 -6.14
N PRO A 104 5.35 13.99 -7.11
CA PRO A 104 5.80 15.14 -7.86
C PRO A 104 4.65 15.58 -8.76
N LEU A 105 3.66 16.26 -8.18
CA LEU A 105 2.82 17.20 -8.90
C LEU A 105 3.77 18.33 -9.30
N LYS A 106 4.51 18.14 -10.40
CA LYS A 106 5.09 19.26 -11.14
C LYS A 106 3.89 20.10 -11.61
N TRP A 107 3.52 21.12 -10.85
CA TRP A 107 2.40 21.99 -11.20
C TRP A 107 2.83 23.32 -11.80
N SER A 108 4.11 23.53 -12.17
CA SER A 108 4.63 24.77 -12.78
C SER A 108 3.65 25.95 -12.75
N THR A 109 3.53 26.68 -11.65
CA THR A 109 3.06 28.05 -11.78
C THR A 109 4.11 28.79 -12.57
N GLY A 110 3.89 28.87 -13.88
CA GLY A 110 4.15 30.10 -14.60
C GLY A 110 3.15 31.12 -14.08
N GLY A 111 3.48 31.74 -12.94
CA GLY A 111 3.00 33.09 -12.66
C GLY A 111 3.85 34.01 -13.52
N ASP A 112 3.39 34.30 -14.74
CA ASP A 112 3.86 35.46 -15.48
C ASP A 112 3.28 36.69 -14.78
N ASP A 113 3.88 37.06 -13.66
CA ASP A 113 3.58 38.28 -12.92
C ASP A 113 4.37 39.43 -13.57
N ASN A 114 4.10 39.71 -14.84
CA ASN A 114 4.51 40.97 -15.47
C ASN A 114 3.54 42.05 -15.00
N PHE A 115 3.88 42.73 -13.90
CA PHE A 115 3.35 44.05 -13.60
C PHE A 115 4.03 45.05 -14.53
N GLU A 116 3.29 45.53 -15.54
CA GLU A 116 3.44 46.92 -16.03
C GLU A 116 2.79 47.88 -15.02
#